data_AF-A0A9P4H0D5-F1
#
_entry.id   AF-A0A9P4H0D5-F1
#
_cell.length_a   1.000
_cell.length_b   1.000
_cell.length_c   1.000
_cell.angle_alpha   90.00
_cell.angle_beta   90.00
_cell.angle_gamma   90.00
#
_symmetry.space_group_name_H-M   'P 1'
#
loop_
_entity.id
_entity.type
_entity.pdbx_description
1 polymer ?
#
loop_
_entity_poly.entity_id
_entity_poly.type
_entity_poly.pdbx_seq_one_letter_code
_entity_poly.pdbx_strand_id
1 'polypeptide(L)'
;MFTKFSTLALIVAGVSAAAISTNSAPWLWHLTGATSTCTAATCRYDFNVSAPAGPVGQPGFNATGCIGTSVQGDYKSCSVVGLDVPGDVLSQEFNAGIDIGASLSVRYIFEQNGIQYTYTGNNSIAHGGAPADFDIIPTVVFAIPVEA
;
A
#
# COMPACT_ATOMS: atom_id res chain seq x y z
N MET A 1 50.72 -61.72 -1.45
CA MET A 1 50.70 -60.25 -1.40
C MET A 1 49.53 -59.78 -2.24
N PHE A 2 48.44 -59.36 -1.61
CA PHE A 2 47.23 -58.90 -2.31
C PHE A 2 47.13 -57.38 -2.22
N THR A 3 47.14 -56.74 -3.39
CA THR A 3 47.13 -55.30 -3.60
C THR A 3 45.72 -54.75 -3.32
N LYS A 4 45.60 -53.75 -2.44
CA LYS A 4 44.34 -53.08 -2.11
C LYS A 4 44.05 -51.99 -3.15
N PHE A 5 42.92 -52.08 -3.85
CA PHE A 5 42.39 -50.99 -4.68
C PHE A 5 41.70 -49.97 -3.77
N SER A 6 42.12 -48.70 -3.85
CA SER A 6 41.41 -47.57 -3.23
C SER A 6 40.44 -46.97 -4.23
N THR A 7 39.17 -46.91 -3.87
CA THR A 7 38.10 -46.28 -4.66
C THR A 7 37.95 -44.82 -4.20
N LEU A 8 38.21 -43.86 -5.09
CA LEU A 8 37.82 -42.45 -4.89
C LEU A 8 36.34 -42.29 -5.28
N ALA A 9 35.51 -41.83 -4.35
CA ALA A 9 34.15 -41.39 -4.62
C ALA A 9 34.14 -39.88 -4.91
N LEU A 10 33.74 -39.48 -6.12
CA LEU A 10 33.45 -38.09 -6.47
C LEU A 10 32.02 -37.76 -6.02
N ILE A 11 31.88 -36.78 -5.12
CA ILE A 11 30.59 -36.19 -4.76
C ILE A 11 30.36 -34.98 -5.66
N VAL A 12 29.42 -35.10 -6.60
CA VAL A 12 28.94 -33.97 -7.42
C VAL A 12 27.96 -33.16 -6.57
N ALA A 13 28.37 -31.96 -6.15
CA ALA A 13 27.46 -31.00 -5.53
C ALA A 13 26.58 -30.37 -6.63
N GLY A 14 25.31 -30.81 -6.69
CA GLY A 14 24.31 -30.16 -7.53
C GLY A 14 23.97 -28.79 -6.97
N VAL A 15 24.30 -27.73 -7.71
CA VAL A 15 23.82 -26.38 -7.39
C VAL A 15 22.39 -26.29 -7.90
N SER A 16 21.42 -26.45 -7.00
CA SER A 16 20.03 -26.13 -7.32
C SER A 16 19.90 -24.62 -7.46
N ALA A 17 19.78 -24.13 -8.69
CA ALA A 17 19.29 -22.80 -8.94
C ALA A 17 17.82 -22.76 -8.53
N ALA A 18 17.52 -22.15 -7.38
CA ALA A 18 16.14 -21.88 -6.98
C ALA A 18 15.53 -20.93 -8.02
N ALA A 19 14.45 -21.35 -8.67
CA ALA A 19 13.65 -20.48 -9.52
C ALA A 19 13.06 -19.37 -8.64
N ILE A 20 13.45 -18.13 -8.89
CA ILE A 20 12.88 -16.97 -8.22
C ILE A 20 11.44 -16.83 -8.74
N SER A 21 10.46 -17.12 -7.89
CA SER A 21 9.05 -16.86 -8.21
C SER A 21 8.87 -15.36 -8.41
N THR A 22 8.65 -14.95 -9.66
CA THR A 22 8.41 -13.55 -10.06
C THR A 22 6.98 -13.07 -9.76
N ASN A 23 6.17 -13.89 -9.07
CA ASN A 23 4.80 -13.56 -8.70
C ASN A 23 4.71 -13.30 -7.19
N SER A 24 5.32 -12.22 -6.70
CA SER A 24 4.92 -11.70 -5.40
C SER A 24 3.51 -11.15 -5.53
N ALA A 25 2.57 -11.63 -4.70
CA ALA A 25 1.22 -11.07 -4.66
C ALA A 25 1.27 -9.54 -4.47
N PRO A 26 0.35 -8.78 -5.09
CA PRO A 26 0.34 -7.32 -4.93
C PRO A 26 0.15 -6.95 -3.45
N TRP A 27 0.79 -5.88 -3.01
CA TRP A 27 0.56 -5.33 -1.67
C TRP A 27 -0.77 -4.59 -1.66
N LEU A 28 -1.76 -5.15 -0.98
CA LEU A 28 -3.13 -4.63 -0.96
C LEU A 28 -3.35 -3.75 0.26
N TRP A 29 -3.94 -2.57 0.02
CA TRP A 29 -4.44 -1.67 1.05
C TRP A 29 -5.96 -1.77 1.08
N HIS A 30 -6.50 -2.30 2.15
CA HIS A 30 -7.91 -2.59 2.27
C HIS A 30 -8.66 -1.38 2.82
N LEU A 31 -9.57 -0.81 2.02
CA LEU A 31 -10.48 0.24 2.43
C LEU A 31 -11.77 -0.39 2.93
N THR A 32 -12.28 0.13 4.04
CA THR A 32 -13.53 -0.32 4.65
C THR A 32 -14.49 0.84 4.88
N GLY A 33 -15.78 0.57 4.64
CA GLY A 33 -16.85 1.53 4.83
C GLY A 33 -16.74 2.76 3.94
N ALA A 34 -16.12 2.63 2.76
CA ALA A 34 -15.86 3.76 1.90
C ALA A 34 -17.16 4.35 1.34
N THR A 35 -17.27 5.67 1.44
CA THR A 35 -18.40 6.44 0.90
C THR A 35 -17.89 7.64 0.13
N SER A 36 -18.67 8.09 -0.86
CA SER A 36 -18.51 9.39 -1.51
C SER A 36 -19.90 9.98 -1.74
N THR A 37 -20.25 11.02 -1.00
CA THR A 37 -21.59 11.64 -1.04
C THR A 37 -21.50 13.06 -1.54
N CYS A 38 -22.23 13.37 -2.61
CA CYS A 38 -22.20 14.68 -3.24
C CYS A 38 -23.38 15.56 -2.85
N THR A 39 -23.07 16.84 -2.71
CA THR A 39 -24.02 17.96 -2.72
C THR A 39 -23.84 18.76 -4.02
N ALA A 40 -24.63 19.81 -4.22
CA ALA A 40 -24.46 20.70 -5.36
C ALA A 40 -23.09 21.41 -5.40
N ALA A 41 -22.37 21.51 -4.27
CA ALA A 41 -21.11 22.26 -4.17
C ALA A 41 -19.86 21.39 -4.05
N THR A 42 -19.97 20.21 -3.40
CA THR A 42 -18.81 19.35 -3.12
C THR A 42 -19.25 17.93 -2.80
N CYS A 43 -18.33 16.99 -2.93
CA CYS A 43 -18.49 15.63 -2.44
C CYS A 43 -17.65 15.40 -1.19
N ARG A 44 -18.21 14.67 -0.22
CA ARG A 44 -17.55 14.25 1.01
C ARG A 44 -17.24 12.77 0.93
N TYR A 45 -16.01 12.40 1.23
CA TYR A 45 -15.59 11.01 1.37
C TYR A 45 -15.32 10.66 2.83
N ASP A 46 -15.50 9.39 3.17
CA ASP A 46 -15.27 8.81 4.49
C ASP A 46 -14.90 7.34 4.33
N PHE A 47 -13.80 6.89 4.94
CA PHE A 47 -13.36 5.50 4.98
C PHE A 47 -12.33 5.25 6.09
N ASN A 48 -12.07 3.98 6.37
CA ASN A 48 -10.85 3.52 7.06
C ASN A 48 -9.99 2.73 6.09
N VAL A 49 -8.68 2.66 6.33
CA VAL A 49 -7.75 1.91 5.47
C VAL A 49 -6.70 1.19 6.30
N SER A 50 -6.37 -0.03 5.92
CA SER A 50 -5.30 -0.79 6.56
C SER A 50 -4.49 -1.57 5.54
N ALA A 51 -3.24 -1.84 5.86
CA ALA A 51 -2.40 -2.72 5.07
C ALA A 51 -1.54 -3.61 5.99
N PRO A 52 -1.28 -4.86 5.61
CA PRO A 52 -0.26 -5.67 6.27
C PRO A 52 1.13 -5.10 5.97
N ALA A 53 2.16 -5.66 6.60
CA ALA A 53 3.54 -5.40 6.21
C ALA A 53 3.74 -5.69 4.72
N GLY A 54 4.49 -4.81 4.05
CA GLY A 54 4.71 -4.90 2.61
C GLY A 54 5.73 -5.97 2.23
N PRO A 55 5.81 -6.31 0.93
CA PRO A 55 6.59 -7.44 0.42
C PRO A 55 8.11 -7.30 0.60
N VAL A 56 8.62 -6.09 0.84
CA VAL A 56 10.05 -5.84 1.08
C VAL A 56 10.31 -5.29 2.49
N GLY A 57 9.41 -5.58 3.44
CA GLY A 57 9.57 -5.22 4.84
C GLY A 57 9.05 -3.82 5.19
N GLN A 58 8.18 -3.24 4.35
CA GLN A 58 7.47 -2.01 4.71
C GLN A 58 6.62 -2.25 5.95
N PRO A 59 6.51 -1.27 6.86
CA PRO A 59 5.63 -1.38 8.00
C PRO A 59 4.17 -1.47 7.54
N GLY A 60 3.40 -2.35 8.20
CA GLY A 60 1.95 -2.34 8.08
C GLY A 60 1.35 -1.12 8.76
N PHE A 61 0.08 -0.85 8.48
CA PHE A 61 -0.61 0.30 9.06
C PHE A 61 -2.12 0.05 9.22
N ASN A 62 -2.73 0.81 10.13
CA ASN A 62 -4.17 0.92 10.23
C ASN A 62 -4.52 2.40 10.46
N ALA A 63 -5.34 2.98 9.61
CA ALA A 63 -5.76 4.36 9.70
C ALA A 63 -7.29 4.46 9.69
N THR A 64 -7.83 5.27 10.60
CA THR A 64 -9.28 5.47 10.72
C THR A 64 -9.67 6.93 10.62
N GLY A 65 -10.91 7.18 10.20
CA GLY A 65 -11.45 8.51 9.99
C GLY A 65 -10.71 9.28 8.90
N CYS A 66 -10.49 8.63 7.76
CA CYS A 66 -9.98 9.28 6.55
C CYS A 66 -11.13 10.05 5.89
N ILE A 67 -11.30 11.32 6.30
CA ILE A 67 -12.46 12.14 5.96
C ILE A 67 -12.02 13.44 5.30
N GLY A 68 -12.61 13.71 4.15
CA GLY A 68 -12.31 14.92 3.39
C GLY A 68 -13.39 15.30 2.40
N THR A 69 -13.04 16.25 1.52
CA THR A 69 -13.94 16.75 0.48
C THR A 69 -13.23 16.88 -0.85
N SER A 70 -14.01 16.87 -1.94
CA SER A 70 -13.50 17.02 -3.31
C SER A 70 -12.84 18.37 -3.60
N VAL A 71 -12.98 19.36 -2.71
CA VAL A 71 -12.46 20.74 -2.87
C VAL A 71 -11.35 21.07 -1.87
N GLN A 72 -10.83 20.08 -1.14
CA GLN A 72 -9.82 20.31 -0.09
C GLN A 72 -8.41 20.66 -0.63
N GLY A 73 -8.18 20.55 -1.94
CA GLY A 73 -6.93 20.92 -2.60
C GLY A 73 -5.86 19.82 -2.61
N ASP A 74 -5.49 19.30 -1.45
CA ASP A 74 -4.40 18.31 -1.30
C ASP A 74 -4.80 17.12 -0.42
N TYR A 75 -3.88 16.19 -0.21
CA TYR A 75 -4.03 15.08 0.72
C TYR A 75 -4.19 15.58 2.16
N LYS A 76 -5.07 14.92 2.89
CA LYS A 76 -5.35 15.19 4.29
C LYS A 76 -5.13 13.93 5.12
N SER A 77 -4.41 14.08 6.23
CA SER A 77 -4.16 13.00 7.19
C SER A 77 -5.46 12.39 7.70
N CYS A 78 -5.46 11.08 7.87
CA CYS A 78 -6.53 10.37 8.58
C CYS A 78 -6.50 10.74 10.07
N SER A 79 -7.63 10.59 10.76
CA SER A 79 -7.79 11.08 12.13
C SER A 79 -6.97 10.29 13.15
N VAL A 80 -6.85 8.98 12.95
CA VAL A 80 -6.01 8.11 13.76
C VAL A 80 -5.15 7.28 12.83
N VAL A 81 -3.85 7.23 13.10
CA VAL A 81 -2.89 6.46 12.33
C VAL A 81 -2.11 5.55 13.27
N GLY A 82 -2.28 4.24 13.11
CA GLY A 82 -1.54 3.19 13.78
C GLY A 82 -0.33 2.79 12.94
N LEU A 83 0.84 3.30 13.32
CA LEU A 83 2.14 3.02 12.72
C LEU A 83 3.18 2.82 13.84
N ASP A 84 4.05 1.82 13.69
CA ASP A 84 5.16 1.56 14.61
C ASP A 84 6.42 2.37 14.27
N VAL A 85 6.36 3.17 13.21
CA VAL A 85 7.45 4.04 12.73
C VAL A 85 6.91 5.45 12.50
N PRO A 86 7.77 6.49 12.50
CA PRO A 86 7.35 7.83 12.09
C PRO A 86 6.74 7.80 10.70
N GLY A 87 5.58 8.43 10.53
CA GLY A 87 4.85 8.37 9.28
C GLY A 87 3.43 8.92 9.40
N ASP A 88 2.70 8.86 8.29
CA ASP A 88 1.32 9.31 8.19
C ASP A 88 0.59 8.56 7.09
N VAL A 89 -0.74 8.50 7.20
CA VAL A 89 -1.63 8.00 6.15
C VAL A 89 -2.58 9.14 5.79
N LEU A 90 -2.50 9.56 4.53
CA LEU A 90 -3.28 10.67 4.00
C LEU A 90 -4.24 10.19 2.92
N SER A 91 -5.30 10.96 2.72
CA SER A 91 -6.38 10.66 1.79
C SER A 91 -6.73 11.88 0.93
N GLN A 92 -7.19 11.63 -0.29
CA GLN A 92 -7.76 12.62 -1.19
C GLN A 92 -8.83 11.96 -2.07
N GLU A 93 -9.83 12.74 -2.47
CA GLU A 93 -10.77 12.35 -3.51
C GLU A 93 -10.53 13.18 -4.77
N PHE A 94 -10.47 12.51 -5.93
CA PHE A 94 -10.53 13.13 -7.25
C PHE A 94 -11.91 12.90 -7.85
N ASN A 95 -12.76 13.92 -7.81
CA ASN A 95 -14.10 13.86 -8.38
C ASN A 95 -14.03 13.92 -9.92
N ALA A 96 -14.59 12.90 -10.59
CA ALA A 96 -14.62 12.80 -12.04
C ALA A 96 -15.93 13.34 -12.67
N GLY A 97 -16.88 13.76 -11.85
CA GLY A 97 -18.21 14.23 -12.23
C GLY A 97 -19.31 13.47 -11.48
N ILE A 98 -20.43 14.14 -11.21
CA ILE A 98 -21.51 13.63 -10.35
C ILE A 98 -22.09 12.28 -10.83
N ASP A 99 -22.10 12.03 -12.14
CA ASP A 99 -22.64 10.81 -12.76
C ASP A 99 -21.57 9.74 -13.04
N ILE A 100 -20.27 10.06 -12.83
CA ILE A 100 -19.15 9.15 -13.11
C ILE A 100 -18.63 8.53 -11.81
N GLY A 101 -18.60 9.31 -10.73
CA GLY A 101 -18.01 8.91 -9.46
C GLY A 101 -16.69 9.65 -9.18
N ALA A 102 -15.90 9.07 -8.29
CA ALA A 102 -14.62 9.63 -7.91
C ALA A 102 -13.55 8.55 -7.79
N SER A 103 -12.29 8.99 -7.70
CA SER A 103 -11.18 8.16 -7.29
C SER A 103 -10.79 8.51 -5.85
N LEU A 104 -10.85 7.53 -4.95
CA LEU A 104 -10.27 7.66 -3.61
C LEU A 104 -8.80 7.30 -3.69
N SER A 105 -7.96 8.25 -3.30
CA SER A 105 -6.51 8.13 -3.33
C SER A 105 -5.95 8.16 -1.93
N VAL A 106 -5.04 7.23 -1.64
CA VAL A 106 -4.36 7.09 -0.36
C VAL A 106 -2.87 7.32 -0.59
N ARG A 107 -2.26 8.11 0.29
CA ARG A 107 -0.82 8.32 0.36
C ARG A 107 -0.32 7.82 1.71
N TYR A 108 0.59 6.86 1.70
CA TYR A 108 1.21 6.32 2.90
C TYR A 108 2.68 6.76 2.94
N ILE A 109 3.05 7.46 4.01
CA ILE A 109 4.39 7.96 4.25
C ILE A 109 4.95 7.28 5.49
N PHE A 110 6.18 6.80 5.44
CA PHE A 110 6.88 6.30 6.63
C PHE A 110 8.39 6.47 6.52
N GLU A 111 9.06 6.55 7.67
CA GLU A 111 10.51 6.63 7.76
C GLU A 111 11.09 5.31 8.25
N GLN A 112 12.11 4.82 7.55
CA GLN A 112 12.83 3.60 7.92
C GLN A 112 14.30 3.76 7.53
N ASN A 113 15.21 3.51 8.48
CA ASN A 113 16.65 3.60 8.27
C ASN A 113 17.13 4.97 7.71
N GLY A 114 16.51 6.07 8.14
CA GLY A 114 16.86 7.42 7.68
C GLY A 114 16.38 7.75 6.26
N ILE A 115 15.45 6.96 5.72
CA ILE A 115 14.83 7.19 4.41
C ILE A 115 13.32 7.36 4.63
N GLN A 116 12.76 8.43 4.09
CA GLN A 116 11.32 8.62 4.01
C GLN A 116 10.80 8.02 2.71
N TYR A 117 9.89 7.06 2.85
CA TYR A 117 9.20 6.41 1.75
C TYR A 117 7.81 7.01 1.60
N THR A 118 7.38 7.23 0.38
CA THR A 118 6.01 7.64 0.04
C THR A 118 5.44 6.69 -0.97
N TYR A 119 4.34 6.02 -0.62
CA TYR A 119 3.54 5.19 -1.50
C TYR A 119 2.22 5.90 -1.81
N THR A 120 1.75 5.83 -3.04
CA THR A 120 0.41 6.30 -3.42
C THR A 120 -0.32 5.24 -4.21
N GLY A 121 -1.61 5.07 -3.94
CA GLY A 121 -2.52 4.21 -4.70
C GLY A 121 -3.93 4.80 -4.70
N ASN A 122 -4.76 4.39 -5.65
CA ASN A 122 -6.14 4.83 -5.73
C ASN A 122 -7.04 3.74 -6.31
N ASN A 123 -8.35 3.89 -6.09
CA ASN A 123 -9.38 3.10 -6.75
C ASN A 123 -10.66 3.94 -6.90
N SER A 124 -11.54 3.54 -7.81
CA SER A 124 -12.78 4.26 -8.11
C SER A 124 -13.90 3.90 -7.15
N ILE A 125 -14.75 4.87 -6.84
CA ILE A 125 -15.99 4.72 -6.09
C ILE A 125 -17.12 5.47 -6.81
N ALA A 126 -18.32 4.90 -6.81
CA ALA A 126 -19.49 5.60 -7.28
C ALA A 126 -19.90 6.69 -6.27
N HIS A 127 -20.54 7.75 -6.75
CA HIS A 127 -21.17 8.72 -5.88
C HIS A 127 -22.52 8.19 -5.38
N GLY A 128 -22.76 8.36 -4.08
CA GLY A 128 -23.93 7.81 -3.40
C GLY A 128 -23.89 6.27 -3.30
N GLY A 129 -24.94 5.71 -2.73
CA GLY A 129 -25.04 4.26 -2.50
C GLY A 129 -24.64 3.83 -1.10
N ALA A 130 -24.64 2.52 -0.88
CA ALA A 130 -24.19 1.93 0.37
C ALA A 130 -22.67 2.03 0.50
N PRO A 131 -22.12 2.05 1.73
CA PRO A 131 -20.69 1.94 1.95
C PRO A 131 -20.10 0.72 1.24
N ALA A 132 -18.90 0.87 0.68
CA ALA A 132 -18.20 -0.16 -0.07
C ALA A 132 -16.84 -0.49 0.55
N ASP A 133 -16.46 -1.76 0.45
CA ASP A 133 -15.13 -2.25 0.81
C ASP A 133 -14.40 -2.64 -0.46
N PHE A 134 -13.14 -2.24 -0.60
CA PHE A 134 -12.32 -2.57 -1.77
C PHE A 134 -10.83 -2.40 -1.48
N ASP A 135 -10.01 -2.95 -2.36
CA ASP A 135 -8.56 -2.84 -2.25
C ASP A 135 -7.99 -1.75 -3.15
N ILE A 136 -6.92 -1.13 -2.67
CA ILE A 136 -6.02 -0.27 -3.43
C ILE A 136 -4.68 -0.99 -3.59
N ILE A 137 -4.13 -0.97 -4.80
CA ILE A 137 -2.75 -1.37 -5.06
C ILE A 137 -1.93 -0.09 -5.18
N PRO A 138 -0.88 0.13 -4.37
CA PRO A 138 0.00 1.28 -4.50
C PRO A 138 0.81 1.18 -5.80
N THR A 139 0.84 2.26 -6.56
CA THR A 139 1.45 2.31 -7.90
C THR A 139 2.63 3.27 -8.00
N VAL A 140 2.72 4.25 -7.11
CA VAL A 140 3.80 5.26 -7.12
C VAL A 140 4.60 5.15 -5.83
N VAL A 141 5.92 5.10 -5.96
CA VAL A 141 6.86 4.99 -4.84
C VAL A 141 7.96 6.02 -5.00
N PHE A 142 8.18 6.82 -3.97
CA PHE A 142 9.35 7.70 -3.83
C PHE A 142 10.09 7.38 -2.53
N ALA A 143 11.41 7.51 -2.56
CA ALA A 143 12.27 7.34 -1.41
C ALA A 143 13.27 8.50 -1.38
N ILE A 144 13.28 9.27 -0.29
CA ILE A 144 14.19 10.39 -0.09
C ILE A 144 14.93 10.24 1.24
N PRO A 145 16.23 10.54 1.32
CA PRO A 145 16.93 10.61 2.60
C PRO A 145 16.28 11.66 3.51
N VAL A 146 16.16 11.35 4.80
CA VAL A 146 15.79 12.33 5.82
C VAL A 146 17.06 13.11 6.15
N GLU A 147 17.04 14.42 5.92
CA GLU A 147 18.16 15.29 6.32
C GLU A 147 18.28 15.29 7.85
N ALA A 148 19.51 15.16 8.35
CA ALA A 148 19.83 15.04 9.77
C ALA A 148 19.94 16.41 10.47
#